data_AF-A0A3N2H3N2-F1
#
_entry.id   AF-A0A3N2H3N2-F1
#
_cell.length_a   1.000
_cell.length_b   1.000
_cell.length_c   1.000
_cell.angle_alpha   90.00
_cell.angle_beta   90.00
_cell.angle_gamma   90.00
#
_symmetry.space_group_name_H-M   'P 1'
#
loop_
_entity.id
_entity.type
_entity.pdbx_description
1 polymer ?
#
loop_
_entity_poly.entity_id
_entity_poly.type
_entity_poly.pdbx_seq_one_letter_code
_entity_poly.pdbx_strand_id
1 'polypeptide(L)'
;MPRFDPKELSRDEAWKKAKEVCFDLLAIRARTKDELRQALRRKGFDDEIREQLLGKLDDAGLIDDAAFAEQWVRSRHAYQGLARTALVAELKRKGVDAEVAAQAAGEIDRESEEQRARELVRKRLRTMTTLDEQTATRRLLGTLARKGYPQGLAYTVVRDELRNAGADATPLDDATLD
;
A
#
# COMPACT_ATOMS: atom_id res chain seq x y z
N MET A 1 5.62 28.92 -7.95
CA MET A 1 4.62 29.31 -8.98
C MET A 1 5.02 28.69 -10.31
N PRO A 2 4.08 28.29 -11.19
CA PRO A 2 4.43 27.90 -12.55
C PRO A 2 5.14 29.06 -13.27
N ARG A 3 6.08 28.74 -14.16
CA ARG A 3 6.87 29.73 -14.92
C ARG A 3 6.06 30.45 -16.02
N PHE A 4 4.78 30.13 -16.14
CA PHE A 4 3.82 30.60 -17.13
C PHE A 4 2.39 30.47 -16.56
N ASP A 5 1.45 31.30 -17.02
CA ASP A 5 0.02 31.11 -16.76
C ASP A 5 -0.59 30.32 -17.95
N PRO A 6 -1.08 29.08 -17.75
CA PRO A 6 -1.67 28.30 -18.84
C PRO A 6 -2.86 28.96 -19.52
N LYS A 7 -3.57 29.87 -18.85
CA LYS A 7 -4.76 30.55 -19.41
C LYS A 7 -4.41 31.59 -20.47
N GLU A 8 -3.17 32.07 -20.46
CA GLU A 8 -2.67 33.06 -21.43
C GLU A 8 -2.06 32.39 -22.67
N LEU A 9 -1.93 31.06 -22.67
CA LEU A 9 -1.38 30.28 -23.78
C LEU A 9 -2.45 29.99 -24.83
N SER A 10 -2.03 29.89 -26.09
CA SER A 10 -2.88 29.25 -27.10
C SER A 10 -3.16 27.79 -26.72
N ARG A 11 -4.28 27.23 -27.20
CA ARG A 11 -4.65 25.83 -26.92
C ARG A 11 -3.51 24.84 -27.25
N ASP A 12 -2.81 25.06 -28.35
CA ASP A 12 -1.70 24.21 -28.80
C ASP A 12 -0.47 24.32 -27.88
N GLU A 13 -0.16 25.52 -27.38
CA GLU A 13 0.93 25.72 -26.42
C GLU A 13 0.59 25.14 -25.05
N ALA A 14 -0.64 25.37 -24.57
CA ALA A 14 -1.14 24.78 -23.34
C ALA A 14 -1.09 23.25 -23.41
N TRP A 15 -1.49 22.67 -24.55
CA TRP A 15 -1.40 21.23 -24.80
C TRP A 15 0.04 20.71 -24.73
N LYS A 16 0.99 21.36 -25.43
CA LYS A 16 2.41 20.98 -25.39
C LYS A 16 2.97 21.05 -23.97
N LYS A 17 2.66 22.11 -23.23
CA LYS A 17 3.12 22.29 -21.84
C LYS A 17 2.49 21.28 -20.88
N ALA A 18 1.22 20.93 -21.04
CA ALA A 18 0.58 19.88 -20.26
C ALA A 18 1.25 18.52 -20.51
N LYS A 19 1.57 18.22 -21.78
CA LYS A 19 2.27 16.99 -22.18
C LYS A 19 3.67 16.91 -21.57
N GLU A 20 4.45 17.98 -21.65
CA GLU A 20 5.77 18.09 -21.00
C GLU A 20 5.67 17.77 -19.50
N VAL A 21 4.71 18.37 -18.79
CA VAL A 21 4.48 18.11 -17.36
C VAL A 21 4.20 16.65 -17.08
N CYS A 22 3.31 16.01 -17.85
CA CYS A 22 2.99 14.59 -17.66
C CYS A 22 4.22 13.72 -17.89
N PHE A 23 4.98 13.98 -18.96
CA PHE A 23 6.18 13.22 -19.29
C PHE A 23 7.29 13.38 -18.26
N ASP A 24 7.53 14.59 -17.77
CA ASP A 24 8.51 14.83 -16.69
C ASP A 24 8.14 14.03 -15.42
N LEU A 25 6.85 13.96 -15.09
CA LEU A 25 6.37 13.23 -13.91
C LEU A 25 6.44 11.71 -14.07
N LEU A 26 6.12 11.21 -15.28
CA LEU A 26 6.16 9.80 -15.64
C LEU A 26 7.60 9.28 -15.80
N ALA A 27 8.53 10.12 -16.26
CA ALA A 27 9.95 9.78 -16.38
C ALA A 27 10.60 9.48 -15.02
N ILE A 28 10.08 10.05 -13.93
CA ILE A 28 10.59 9.80 -12.56
C ILE A 28 10.05 8.48 -12.01
N ARG A 29 8.74 8.24 -12.15
CA ARG A 29 8.05 7.02 -11.71
C ARG A 29 6.68 6.91 -12.33
N ALA A 30 6.13 5.70 -12.34
CA ALA A 30 4.71 5.46 -12.61
C ALA A 30 3.81 6.34 -11.74
N ARG A 31 2.73 6.86 -12.32
CA ARG A 31 1.74 7.76 -11.70
C ARG A 31 0.35 7.23 -11.98
N THR A 32 -0.57 7.46 -11.05
CA THR A 32 -1.99 7.26 -11.34
C THR A 32 -2.53 8.37 -12.23
N LYS A 33 -3.62 8.09 -12.94
CA LYS A 33 -4.36 9.10 -13.72
C LYS A 33 -4.75 10.29 -12.84
N ASP A 34 -5.15 10.03 -11.60
CA ASP A 34 -5.52 11.07 -10.66
C ASP A 34 -4.33 11.90 -10.15
N GLU A 35 -3.17 11.29 -9.89
CA GLU A 35 -1.94 12.04 -9.53
C GLU A 35 -1.57 13.05 -10.63
N LEU A 36 -1.70 12.65 -11.91
CA LEU A 36 -1.43 13.52 -13.06
C LEU A 36 -2.52 14.59 -13.24
N ARG A 37 -3.80 14.23 -13.10
CA ARG A 37 -4.91 15.19 -13.10
C ARG A 37 -4.72 16.29 -12.07
N GLN A 38 -4.39 15.92 -10.83
CA GLN A 38 -4.12 16.88 -9.77
C GLN A 38 -2.90 17.75 -10.07
N ALA A 39 -1.86 17.18 -10.69
CA ALA A 39 -0.66 17.93 -11.07
C ALA A 39 -0.95 18.99 -12.13
N LEU A 40 -1.72 18.64 -13.15
CA LEU A 40 -2.14 19.57 -14.20
C LEU A 40 -3.08 20.65 -13.63
N ARG A 41 -4.06 20.26 -12.80
CA ARG A 41 -4.97 21.21 -12.12
C ARG A 41 -4.20 22.21 -11.27
N ARG A 42 -3.22 21.76 -10.47
CA ARG A 42 -2.37 22.63 -9.65
C ARG A 42 -1.54 23.62 -10.46
N LYS A 43 -1.26 23.30 -11.73
CA LYS A 43 -0.55 24.20 -12.66
C LYS A 43 -1.47 25.15 -13.41
N GLY A 44 -2.79 24.95 -13.35
CA GLY A 44 -3.79 25.86 -13.95
C GLY A 44 -4.33 25.43 -15.32
N PHE A 45 -4.04 24.21 -15.78
CA PHE A 45 -4.59 23.69 -17.03
C PHE A 45 -6.09 23.43 -16.92
N ASP A 46 -6.85 23.81 -17.93
CA ASP A 46 -8.30 23.64 -18.02
C ASP A 46 -8.71 22.17 -18.08
N ASP A 47 -9.98 21.92 -17.75
CA ASP A 47 -10.54 20.57 -17.63
C ASP A 47 -10.54 19.82 -18.97
N GLU A 48 -10.77 20.52 -20.08
CA GLU A 48 -10.83 19.90 -21.41
C GLU A 48 -9.45 19.37 -21.83
N ILE A 49 -8.40 20.20 -21.73
CA ILE A 49 -7.02 19.77 -22.02
C ILE A 49 -6.61 18.62 -21.10
N ARG A 50 -6.93 18.69 -19.81
CA ARG A 50 -6.56 17.62 -18.86
C ARG A 50 -7.18 16.29 -19.23
N GLU A 51 -8.50 16.21 -19.37
CA GLU A 51 -9.15 14.91 -19.59
C GLU A 51 -8.84 14.37 -20.99
N GLN A 52 -8.74 15.22 -22.02
CA GLN A 52 -8.32 14.77 -23.37
C GLN A 52 -6.88 14.24 -23.38
N LEU A 53 -5.94 14.92 -22.70
CA LEU A 53 -4.56 14.45 -22.63
C LEU A 53 -4.46 13.15 -21.82
N LEU A 54 -5.10 13.10 -20.65
CA LEU A 54 -5.07 11.90 -19.81
C LEU A 54 -5.72 10.71 -20.52
N GLY A 55 -6.79 10.90 -21.28
CA GLY A 55 -7.36 9.87 -22.15
C GLY A 55 -6.36 9.36 -23.17
N LYS A 56 -5.67 10.25 -23.90
CA LYS A 56 -4.66 9.83 -24.89
C LYS A 56 -3.46 9.12 -24.27
N LEU A 57 -3.07 9.47 -23.04
CA LEU A 57 -1.97 8.80 -22.34
C LEU A 57 -2.39 7.41 -21.85
N ASP A 58 -3.64 7.25 -21.44
CA ASP A 58 -4.29 5.98 -21.06
C ASP A 58 -4.40 5.05 -22.28
N ASP A 59 -4.96 5.56 -23.39
CA ASP A 59 -5.07 4.82 -24.67
C ASP A 59 -3.71 4.38 -25.24
N ALA A 60 -2.66 5.17 -24.97
CA ALA A 60 -1.29 4.85 -25.38
C ALA A 60 -0.55 3.90 -24.40
N GLY A 61 -1.19 3.50 -23.28
CA GLY A 61 -0.59 2.66 -22.25
C GLY A 61 0.52 3.33 -21.44
N LEU A 62 0.59 4.66 -21.47
CA LEU A 62 1.56 5.45 -20.69
C LEU A 62 1.09 5.70 -19.25
N ILE A 63 -0.22 5.62 -19.02
CA ILE A 63 -0.84 5.58 -17.71
C ILE A 63 -1.60 4.26 -17.65
N ASP A 64 -1.42 3.53 -16.55
CA ASP A 64 -2.16 2.30 -16.29
C ASP A 64 -2.34 2.18 -14.77
N ASP A 65 -3.55 2.51 -14.32
CA ASP A 65 -3.88 2.48 -12.89
C ASP A 65 -3.94 1.04 -12.36
N ALA A 66 -4.23 0.04 -13.20
CA ALA A 66 -4.23 -1.37 -12.80
C ALA A 66 -2.81 -1.88 -12.59
N ALA A 67 -1.91 -1.66 -13.57
CA ALA A 67 -0.50 -2.01 -13.43
C ALA A 67 0.16 -1.25 -12.27
N PHE A 68 -0.20 0.02 -12.06
CA PHE A 68 0.24 0.78 -10.89
C PHE A 68 -0.22 0.11 -9.59
N ALA A 69 -1.51 -0.26 -9.50
CA ALA A 69 -2.10 -0.85 -8.31
C ALA A 69 -1.44 -2.18 -7.94
N GLU A 70 -1.23 -3.05 -8.93
CA GLU A 70 -0.53 -4.32 -8.75
C GLU A 70 0.89 -4.14 -8.20
N GLN A 71 1.69 -3.26 -8.82
CA GLN A 71 3.06 -2.98 -8.36
C GLN A 71 3.08 -2.41 -6.94
N TRP A 72 2.12 -1.53 -6.63
CA TRP A 72 1.95 -0.96 -5.31
C TRP A 72 1.62 -2.04 -4.27
N VAL A 73 0.66 -2.92 -4.56
CA VAL A 73 0.27 -4.05 -3.70
C VAL A 73 1.47 -4.94 -3.42
N ARG A 74 2.16 -5.42 -4.46
CA ARG A 74 3.33 -6.31 -4.33
C ARG A 74 4.40 -5.68 -3.44
N SER A 75 4.75 -4.42 -3.69
CA SER A 75 5.78 -3.70 -2.92
C SER A 75 5.38 -3.49 -1.46
N ARG A 76 4.17 -3.00 -1.20
CA ARG A 76 3.71 -2.66 0.15
C ARG A 76 3.45 -3.90 1.00
N HIS A 77 2.93 -4.97 0.42
CA HIS A 77 2.79 -6.25 1.10
C HIS A 77 4.17 -6.82 1.47
N ALA A 78 5.10 -6.88 0.52
CA ALA A 78 6.44 -7.43 0.74
C ALA A 78 7.26 -6.61 1.75
N TYR A 79 7.35 -5.29 1.59
CA TYR A 79 8.28 -4.47 2.39
C TYR A 79 7.64 -3.86 3.63
N GLN A 80 6.33 -3.57 3.61
CA GLN A 80 5.64 -2.95 4.74
C GLN A 80 4.70 -3.90 5.47
N GLY A 81 4.41 -5.08 4.91
CA GLY A 81 3.52 -6.07 5.53
C GLY A 81 2.09 -5.56 5.71
N LEU A 82 1.63 -4.70 4.80
CA LEU A 82 0.24 -4.21 4.79
C LEU A 82 -0.71 -5.31 4.29
N ALA A 83 -1.82 -5.48 4.98
CA ALA A 83 -2.91 -6.36 4.62
C ALA A 83 -3.79 -5.76 3.50
N ARG A 84 -4.64 -6.58 2.90
CA ARG A 84 -5.53 -6.19 1.78
C ARG A 84 -6.31 -4.91 2.07
N THR A 85 -6.92 -4.80 3.25
CA THR A 85 -7.73 -3.64 3.66
C THR A 85 -6.92 -2.34 3.66
N ALA A 86 -5.69 -2.38 4.19
CA ALA A 86 -4.82 -1.21 4.19
C ALA A 86 -4.38 -0.84 2.78
N LEU A 87 -4.06 -1.83 1.94
CA LEU A 87 -3.65 -1.63 0.55
C LEU A 87 -4.75 -0.97 -0.29
N VAL A 88 -6.00 -1.45 -0.17
CA VAL A 88 -7.15 -0.83 -0.83
C VAL A 88 -7.31 0.63 -0.39
N ALA A 89 -7.19 0.91 0.91
CA ALA A 89 -7.27 2.28 1.42
C ALA A 89 -6.11 3.15 0.91
N GLU A 90 -4.90 2.61 0.76
CA GLU A 90 -3.76 3.33 0.17
C GLU A 90 -4.00 3.68 -1.30
N LEU A 91 -4.47 2.72 -2.09
CA LEU A 91 -4.73 2.88 -3.51
C LEU A 91 -5.85 3.89 -3.77
N LYS A 92 -6.94 3.84 -2.99
CA LYS A 92 -8.01 4.85 -3.05
C LYS A 92 -7.48 6.25 -2.72
N ARG A 93 -6.60 6.39 -1.71
CA ARG A 93 -5.93 7.67 -1.42
C ARG A 93 -5.00 8.13 -2.55
N LYS A 94 -4.54 7.21 -3.40
CA LYS A 94 -3.78 7.49 -4.63
C LYS A 94 -4.67 7.79 -5.84
N GLY A 95 -5.98 7.78 -5.66
CA GLY A 95 -6.95 8.04 -6.71
C GLY A 95 -7.14 6.88 -7.69
N VAL A 96 -6.70 5.67 -7.32
CA VAL A 96 -7.05 4.45 -8.05
C VAL A 96 -8.52 4.12 -7.80
N ASP A 97 -9.22 3.72 -8.85
CA ASP A 97 -10.61 3.30 -8.78
C ASP A 97 -10.84 2.18 -7.74
N ALA A 98 -12.02 2.16 -7.13
CA ALA A 98 -12.35 1.24 -6.06
C ALA A 98 -12.32 -0.24 -6.50
N GLU A 99 -12.77 -0.55 -7.72
CA GLU A 99 -12.77 -1.91 -8.26
C GLU A 99 -11.36 -2.35 -8.60
N VAL A 100 -10.57 -1.49 -9.26
CA VAL A 100 -9.16 -1.74 -9.58
C VAL A 100 -8.34 -1.97 -8.29
N ALA A 101 -8.56 -1.15 -7.26
CA ALA A 101 -7.88 -1.31 -5.98
C ALA A 101 -8.25 -2.62 -5.28
N ALA A 102 -9.53 -3.01 -5.32
CA ALA A 102 -10.00 -4.27 -4.75
C ALA A 102 -9.46 -5.48 -5.52
N GLN A 103 -9.41 -5.41 -6.85
CA GLN A 103 -8.87 -6.46 -7.71
C GLN A 103 -7.38 -6.67 -7.46
N ALA A 104 -6.57 -5.61 -7.44
CA ALA A 104 -5.14 -5.71 -7.20
C ALA A 104 -4.83 -6.27 -5.79
N ALA A 105 -5.52 -5.77 -4.75
CA ALA A 105 -5.41 -6.35 -3.41
C ALA A 105 -6.01 -7.77 -3.33
N GLY A 106 -6.83 -8.15 -4.31
CA GLY A 106 -7.44 -9.45 -4.55
C GLY A 106 -6.43 -10.59 -4.74
N GLU A 107 -5.28 -10.29 -5.33
CA GLU A 107 -4.18 -11.24 -5.62
C GLU A 107 -3.52 -11.81 -4.34
N ILE A 108 -3.55 -10.99 -3.29
CA ILE A 108 -3.58 -11.26 -1.84
C ILE A 108 -3.94 -12.59 -1.19
N ASP A 109 -3.80 -13.81 -1.72
CA ASP A 109 -4.43 -15.00 -1.12
C ASP A 109 -4.40 -15.09 0.44
N ARG A 110 -5.46 -15.65 1.03
CA ARG A 110 -5.69 -15.60 2.49
C ARG A 110 -4.56 -16.26 3.29
N GLU A 111 -3.94 -17.29 2.74
CA GLU A 111 -2.84 -18.01 3.38
C GLU A 111 -1.57 -17.14 3.39
N SER A 112 -1.27 -16.47 2.29
CA SER A 112 -0.18 -15.50 2.19
C SER A 112 -0.35 -14.35 3.19
N GLU A 113 -1.58 -13.81 3.31
CA GLU A 113 -1.89 -12.75 4.28
C GLU A 113 -1.71 -13.23 5.73
N GLU A 114 -2.20 -14.43 6.07
CA GLU A 114 -2.00 -15.03 7.39
C GLU A 114 -0.50 -15.26 7.69
N GLN A 115 0.22 -15.87 6.76
CA GLN A 115 1.65 -16.14 6.91
C GLN A 115 2.43 -14.84 7.13
N ARG A 116 2.08 -13.78 6.41
CA ARG A 116 2.69 -12.46 6.59
C ARG A 116 2.39 -11.88 7.97
N ALA A 117 1.18 -12.05 8.49
CA ALA A 117 0.83 -11.66 9.86
C ALA A 117 1.69 -12.42 10.90
N ARG A 118 1.86 -13.74 10.73
CA ARG A 118 2.68 -14.59 11.61
C ARG A 118 4.13 -14.14 11.62
N GLU A 119 4.71 -13.87 10.46
CA GLU A 119 6.07 -13.33 10.35
C GLU A 119 6.24 -12.00 11.10
N LEU A 120 5.29 -11.09 10.95
CA LEU A 120 5.32 -9.80 11.64
C LEU A 120 5.26 -9.97 13.16
N VAL A 121 4.39 -10.86 13.64
CA VAL A 121 4.25 -11.16 15.07
C VAL A 121 5.52 -11.80 15.62
N ARG A 122 6.02 -12.87 15.00
CA ARG A 122 7.28 -13.53 15.41
C ARG A 122 8.45 -12.56 15.45
N LYS A 123 8.62 -11.73 14.41
CA LYS A 123 9.68 -10.71 14.38
C LYS A 123 9.55 -9.73 15.55
N ARG A 124 8.32 -9.35 15.92
CA ARG A 124 8.09 -8.40 16.99
C ARG A 124 8.26 -9.02 18.38
N LEU A 125 7.81 -10.27 18.56
CA LEU A 125 7.97 -11.04 19.79
C LEU A 125 9.44 -11.15 20.21
N ARG A 126 10.36 -11.34 19.26
CA ARG A 126 11.83 -11.33 19.53
C ARG A 126 12.34 -10.06 20.22
N THR A 127 11.59 -8.96 20.14
CA THR A 127 11.93 -7.67 20.79
C THR A 127 11.13 -7.39 22.07
N MET A 128 10.30 -8.32 22.51
CA MET A 128 9.33 -8.15 23.61
C MET A 128 9.59 -9.13 24.77
N THR A 129 10.85 -9.48 25.02
CA THR A 129 11.25 -10.51 26.00
C THR A 129 10.97 -10.16 27.46
N THR A 130 10.75 -8.88 27.79
CA THR A 130 10.54 -8.40 29.16
C THR A 130 9.09 -7.98 29.45
N LEU A 131 8.19 -8.14 28.49
CA LEU A 131 6.79 -7.73 28.64
C LEU A 131 5.94 -8.88 29.16
N ASP A 132 4.97 -8.56 30.01
CA ASP A 132 3.91 -9.49 30.34
C ASP A 132 3.04 -9.81 29.11
N GLU A 133 2.39 -10.97 29.12
CA GLU A 133 1.61 -11.49 28.00
C GLU A 133 0.46 -10.55 27.60
N GLN A 134 -0.20 -9.89 28.56
CA GLN A 134 -1.31 -8.98 28.28
C GLN A 134 -0.81 -7.72 27.54
N THR A 135 0.32 -7.16 27.97
CA THR A 135 0.97 -6.03 27.29
C THR A 135 1.49 -6.42 25.91
N ALA A 136 2.11 -7.59 25.78
CA ALA A 136 2.57 -8.11 24.48
C ALA A 136 1.38 -8.27 23.51
N THR A 137 0.32 -8.93 23.94
CA THR A 137 -0.93 -9.13 23.19
C THR A 137 -1.47 -7.80 22.66
N ARG A 138 -1.69 -6.83 23.54
CA ARG A 138 -2.21 -5.51 23.17
C ARG A 138 -1.34 -4.80 22.12
N ARG A 139 -0.01 -4.86 22.27
CA ARG A 139 0.93 -4.22 21.33
C ARG A 139 0.97 -4.92 19.97
N LEU A 140 0.87 -6.25 19.94
CA LEU A 140 0.84 -7.03 18.70
C LEU A 140 -0.46 -6.81 17.94
N LEU A 141 -1.60 -6.87 18.63
CA LEU A 141 -2.91 -6.55 18.04
C LEU A 141 -2.93 -5.13 17.47
N GLY A 142 -2.44 -4.14 18.22
CA GLY A 142 -2.32 -2.76 17.73
C GLY A 142 -1.33 -2.60 16.56
N THR A 143 -0.37 -3.50 16.40
CA THR A 143 0.54 -3.52 15.25
C THR A 143 -0.18 -4.05 14.00
N LEU A 144 -0.88 -5.18 14.12
CA LEU A 144 -1.64 -5.77 13.02
C LEU A 144 -2.82 -4.89 12.59
N ALA A 145 -3.53 -4.26 13.54
CA ALA A 145 -4.62 -3.33 13.24
C ALA A 145 -4.15 -2.14 12.39
N ARG A 146 -3.01 -1.52 12.73
CA ARG A 146 -2.41 -0.42 11.94
C ARG A 146 -1.93 -0.86 10.56
N LYS A 147 -1.71 -2.15 10.35
CA LYS A 147 -1.36 -2.75 9.06
C LYS A 147 -2.59 -3.24 8.28
N GLY A 148 -3.79 -3.11 8.84
CA GLY A 148 -5.06 -3.41 8.18
C GLY A 148 -5.51 -4.86 8.26
N TYR A 149 -4.89 -5.69 9.11
CA TYR A 149 -5.31 -7.08 9.26
C TYR A 149 -6.69 -7.17 9.93
N PRO A 150 -7.58 -8.05 9.45
CA PRO A 150 -8.87 -8.30 10.09
C PRO A 150 -8.70 -8.72 11.56
N GLN A 151 -9.58 -8.23 12.43
CA GLN A 151 -9.48 -8.45 13.87
C GLN A 151 -9.44 -9.94 14.25
N GLY A 152 -10.27 -10.78 13.60
CA GLY A 152 -10.30 -12.22 13.87
C GLY A 152 -8.99 -12.92 13.52
N LEU A 153 -8.39 -12.59 12.37
CA LEU A 153 -7.08 -13.10 11.96
C LEU A 153 -5.99 -12.62 12.92
N ALA A 154 -5.99 -11.33 13.25
CA ALA A 154 -5.01 -10.76 14.16
C ALA A 154 -5.04 -11.43 15.55
N TYR A 155 -6.23 -11.67 16.10
CA TYR A 155 -6.39 -12.36 17.38
C TYR A 155 -5.87 -13.79 17.33
N THR A 156 -6.26 -14.54 16.30
CA THR A 156 -5.85 -15.94 16.10
C THR A 156 -4.32 -16.04 16.02
N VAL A 157 -3.70 -15.26 15.12
CA VAL A 157 -2.25 -15.26 14.94
C VAL A 157 -1.52 -14.85 16.23
N VAL A 158 -1.95 -13.78 16.90
CA VAL A 158 -1.26 -13.31 18.12
C VAL A 158 -1.33 -14.35 19.23
N ARG A 159 -2.51 -14.95 19.45
CA ARG A 159 -2.69 -16.01 20.45
C ARG A 159 -1.82 -17.22 20.15
N ASP A 160 -1.83 -17.69 18.91
CA ASP A 160 -1.09 -18.89 18.51
C ASP A 160 0.42 -18.68 18.65
N GLU A 161 0.95 -17.53 18.20
CA GLU A 161 2.39 -17.23 18.29
C GLU A 161 2.87 -16.98 19.72
N LEU A 162 2.03 -16.39 20.60
CA LEU A 162 2.35 -16.25 22.03
C LEU A 162 2.40 -17.62 22.73
N ARG A 163 1.45 -18.51 22.43
CA ARG A 163 1.45 -19.88 22.94
C ARG A 163 2.70 -20.64 22.51
N ASN A 164 3.08 -20.53 21.23
CA ASN A 164 4.29 -21.18 20.72
C ASN A 164 5.55 -20.63 21.40
N ALA A 165 5.65 -19.31 21.58
CA ALA A 165 6.78 -18.69 22.27
C ALA A 165 6.88 -19.10 23.75
N GLY A 166 5.75 -19.30 24.44
CA GLY A 166 5.72 -19.80 25.82
C GLY A 166 6.08 -21.29 25.92
N ALA A 167 5.68 -22.11 24.93
CA ALA A 167 6.07 -23.51 24.84
C ALA A 167 7.58 -23.67 24.61
N ASP A 168 8.18 -22.85 23.73
CA ASP A 168 9.63 -22.84 23.49
C ASP A 168 10.43 -22.34 24.72
N ALA A 169 9.83 -21.50 25.56
CA ALA A 169 10.44 -21.01 26.80
C ALA A 169 10.38 -22.01 27.96
N THR A 170 9.76 -23.18 27.77
CA THR A 170 9.72 -24.28 28.75
C THR A 170 10.61 -25.41 28.23
N PRO A 171 11.92 -25.42 28.50
CA PRO A 171 12.75 -26.60 28.26
C PRO A 171 12.19 -27.77 29.06
N LEU A 172 12.24 -28.97 28.47
CA LEU A 172 12.05 -30.24 29.17
C LEU A 172 13.16 -30.42 30.21
N ASP A 173 13.05 -29.75 31.36
CA ASP A 173 13.71 -30.17 32.60
C ASP A 173 12.84 -31.25 33.23
N ASP A 174 13.07 -32.50 32.81
CA ASP A 174 13.10 -33.68 33.69
C ASP A 174 13.26 -34.96 32.85
N ALA A 175 14.49 -35.39 32.68
CA ALA A 175 14.83 -36.81 32.52
C ALA A 175 16.32 -37.06 32.83
N THR A 176 16.74 -36.74 34.04
CA THR A 176 17.78 -37.52 34.73
C THR A 176 17.27 -37.80 36.14
N LEU A 177 16.53 -38.90 36.27
CA LEU A 177 16.39 -39.63 37.52
C LEU A 177 17.16 -40.94 37.34
N ASP A 178 18.18 -41.07 38.20
CA ASP A 178 19.13 -42.18 38.43
C ASP A 178 20.10 -42.59 37.31
#